data_AF-A0AAV2MQJ9-F1
#
_entry.id   AF-A0AAV2MQJ9-F1
#
_cell.length_a   1.000
_cell.length_b   1.000
_cell.length_c   1.000
_cell.angle_alpha   90.00
_cell.angle_beta   90.00
_cell.angle_gamma   90.00
#
_symmetry.space_group_name_H-M   'P 1'
#
loop_
_entity.id
_entity.type
_entity.pdbx_description
1 polymer ?
#
loop_
_entity_poly.entity_id
_entity_poly.type
_entity_poly.pdbx_seq_one_letter_code
_entity_poly.pdbx_strand_id
1 'polypeptide(L)'
;MSSSPHIIFLSQSVLGVSDGESPPDVSLCGSRLCHEIAHSWFGLVIGAQDWTEEWISEGFATYLEDIIWAHAQKLSVEEAAEQSDLKALLRWRRLSDELQNSQEQLQILRPNLDSTGAVNESGSSTVKHALNPDKTFMQVHYLKGFFLLTFLASQVGKQQFIDFFRVFVKKYHGQLILSQDFLKMVLFTFPDIERKGLTLSTIYADWLDRPGIPTELAGRGPESLTAFSANH
;
A
#
# COMPACT_ATOMS: atom_id res chain seq x y z
N MET A 1 1.67 -7.51 28.36
CA MET A 1 0.71 -8.10 27.40
C MET A 1 -0.34 -7.04 27.12
N SER A 2 -0.15 -6.27 26.05
CA SER A 2 -1.15 -5.30 25.59
C SER A 2 -2.03 -6.04 24.59
N SER A 3 -3.30 -6.22 24.93
CA SER A 3 -4.30 -6.77 24.04
C SER A 3 -4.53 -5.79 22.89
N SER A 4 -4.14 -6.17 21.67
CA SER A 4 -4.51 -5.44 20.46
C SER A 4 -6.04 -5.49 20.30
N PRO A 5 -6.72 -4.41 19.85
CA PRO A 5 -8.14 -4.49 19.59
C PRO A 5 -8.37 -5.34 18.34
N HIS A 6 -8.63 -6.64 18.52
CA HIS A 6 -8.94 -7.59 17.45
C HIS A 6 -10.38 -7.47 16.94
N ILE A 7 -10.98 -6.27 17.00
CA ILE A 7 -12.37 -6.03 16.59
C ILE A 7 -12.33 -5.22 15.28
N ILE A 8 -12.77 -5.86 14.19
CA ILE A 8 -12.95 -5.23 12.89
C ILE A 8 -14.45 -5.02 12.68
N PHE A 9 -14.86 -3.79 12.37
CA PHE A 9 -16.23 -3.48 11.99
C PHE A 9 -16.38 -3.58 10.48
N LEU A 10 -17.21 -4.51 10.02
CA LEU A 10 -17.51 -4.70 8.61
C LEU A 10 -18.98 -4.39 8.35
N SER A 11 -19.25 -3.72 7.23
CA SER A 11 -20.63 -3.63 6.71
C SER A 11 -21.13 -5.02 6.35
N GLN A 12 -22.40 -5.31 6.63
CA GLN A 12 -23.05 -6.57 6.23
C GLN A 12 -22.99 -6.79 4.71
N SER A 13 -22.94 -5.72 3.91
CA SER A 13 -22.76 -5.80 2.45
C SER A 13 -21.40 -6.36 2.00
N VAL A 14 -20.42 -6.44 2.90
CA VAL A 14 -19.07 -7.01 2.68
C VAL A 14 -18.99 -8.46 3.16
N LEU A 15 -20.02 -8.94 3.85
CA LEU A 15 -20.18 -10.34 4.24
C LEU A 15 -21.25 -10.90 3.31
N GLY A 16 -20.88 -11.31 2.11
CA GLY A 16 -21.80 -11.93 1.16
C GLY A 16 -22.43 -13.17 1.77
N VAL A 17 -23.62 -13.03 2.36
CA VAL A 17 -24.40 -14.16 2.85
C VAL A 17 -25.09 -14.76 1.63
N SER A 18 -24.61 -15.92 1.17
CA SER A 18 -25.34 -16.70 0.16
C SER A 18 -26.54 -17.35 0.82
N ASP A 19 -27.75 -16.95 0.45
CA ASP A 19 -28.97 -17.67 0.74
C ASP A 19 -29.06 -18.93 -0.15
N GLY A 20 -28.14 -19.89 0.04
CA GLY A 20 -28.19 -21.28 -0.43
C GLY A 20 -28.31 -21.58 -1.94
N GLU A 21 -28.72 -20.63 -2.80
CA GLU A 21 -29.16 -20.88 -4.17
C GLU A 21 -28.22 -20.29 -5.24
N SER A 22 -27.26 -19.44 -4.85
CA SER A 22 -26.24 -18.88 -5.75
C SER A 22 -24.84 -19.16 -5.20
N PRO A 23 -23.84 -19.50 -6.05
CA PRO A 23 -22.45 -19.51 -5.59
C PRO A 23 -22.16 -18.11 -5.03
N PRO A 24 -21.64 -18.00 -3.81
CA PRO A 24 -21.45 -16.70 -3.20
C PRO A 24 -20.58 -15.84 -4.12
N ASP A 25 -20.97 -14.57 -4.31
CA ASP A 25 -20.12 -13.59 -4.99
C ASP A 25 -19.00 -13.19 -4.01
N VAL A 26 -18.14 -14.17 -3.66
CA VAL A 26 -17.12 -14.06 -2.60
C VAL A 26 -15.99 -13.13 -3.05
N SER A 27 -15.83 -12.88 -4.35
CA SER A 27 -14.58 -12.33 -4.89
C SER A 27 -14.32 -10.88 -4.46
N LEU A 28 -15.37 -10.03 -4.39
CA LEU A 28 -15.26 -8.62 -3.98
C LEU A 28 -15.41 -8.44 -2.47
N CYS A 29 -16.23 -9.26 -1.80
CA CYS A 29 -16.33 -9.30 -0.34
C CYS A 29 -15.01 -9.76 0.31
N GLY A 30 -14.40 -10.78 -0.28
CA GLY A 30 -13.23 -11.46 0.25
C GLY A 30 -11.97 -10.62 0.19
N SER A 31 -11.75 -9.87 -0.89
CA SER A 31 -10.61 -8.94 -0.98
C SER A 31 -10.71 -7.83 0.05
N ARG A 32 -11.91 -7.26 0.26
CA ARG A 32 -12.10 -6.22 1.28
C ARG A 32 -11.91 -6.77 2.70
N LEU A 33 -12.37 -7.99 2.98
CA LEU A 33 -12.05 -8.63 4.26
C LEU A 33 -10.53 -8.78 4.47
N CYS A 34 -9.80 -9.20 3.42
CA CYS A 34 -8.34 -9.32 3.49
C CYS A 34 -7.65 -7.96 3.69
N HIS A 35 -8.21 -6.89 3.12
CA HIS A 35 -7.76 -5.51 3.34
C HIS A 35 -7.86 -5.11 4.82
N GLU A 36 -9.03 -5.30 5.44
CA GLU A 36 -9.23 -4.96 6.84
C GLU A 36 -8.40 -5.86 7.78
N ILE A 37 -8.16 -7.13 7.40
CA ILE A 37 -7.22 -8.00 8.11
C ILE A 37 -5.80 -7.44 8.03
N ALA A 38 -5.36 -6.95 6.86
CA ALA A 38 -4.02 -6.38 6.68
C ALA A 38 -3.78 -5.15 7.59
N HIS A 39 -4.83 -4.38 7.90
CA HIS A 39 -4.74 -3.27 8.86
C HIS A 39 -4.34 -3.69 10.28
N SER A 40 -4.49 -4.97 10.63
CA SER A 40 -3.97 -5.52 11.88
C SER A 40 -2.47 -5.26 12.05
N TRP A 41 -1.72 -5.23 10.95
CA TRP A 41 -0.30 -4.87 10.97
C TRP A 41 -0.06 -3.40 10.62
N PHE A 42 -0.67 -2.92 9.54
CA PHE A 42 -0.44 -1.57 9.00
C PHE A 42 -1.68 -0.69 9.20
N GLY A 43 -1.69 0.11 10.26
CA GLY A 43 -2.83 0.89 10.75
C GLY A 43 -3.07 0.69 12.24
N LEU A 44 -2.92 -0.55 12.75
CA LEU A 44 -3.05 -0.86 14.18
C LEU A 44 -1.69 -1.06 14.88
N VAL A 45 -0.88 -2.01 14.44
CA VAL A 45 0.41 -2.32 15.09
C VAL A 45 1.50 -1.30 14.70
N ILE A 46 1.52 -0.89 13.44
CA ILE A 46 2.36 0.21 12.94
C ILE A 46 1.42 1.29 12.41
N GLY A 47 1.49 2.49 12.98
CA GLY A 47 0.68 3.62 12.55
C GLY A 47 1.48 4.62 11.71
N ALA A 48 0.78 5.40 10.91
CA ALA A 48 1.34 6.59 10.27
C ALA A 48 1.54 7.71 11.31
N GLN A 49 2.70 8.37 11.29
CA GLN A 49 2.98 9.47 12.23
C GLN A 49 2.20 10.76 11.93
N ASP A 50 1.79 10.95 10.67
CA ASP A 50 0.97 12.10 10.23
C ASP A 50 -0.03 11.62 9.16
N TRP A 51 -1.16 12.32 9.01
CA TRP A 51 -2.19 11.98 8.00
C TRP A 51 -1.68 12.10 6.56
N THR A 52 -0.61 12.85 6.34
CA THR A 52 0.07 12.90 5.05
C THR A 52 0.76 11.58 4.68
N GLU A 53 0.94 10.68 5.66
CA GLU A 53 1.59 9.36 5.51
C GLU A 53 0.57 8.22 5.46
N GLU A 54 -0.72 8.52 5.27
CA GLU A 54 -1.85 7.57 5.24
C GLU A 54 -1.66 6.37 4.30
N TRP A 55 -0.86 6.53 3.24
CA TRP A 55 -0.54 5.43 2.32
C TRP A 55 0.20 4.26 3.00
N ILE A 56 0.89 4.51 4.12
CA ILE A 56 1.54 3.46 4.92
C ILE A 56 0.50 2.47 5.46
N SER A 57 -0.72 2.94 5.74
CA SER A 57 -1.82 2.07 6.14
C SER A 57 -2.52 1.50 4.91
N GLU A 58 -3.10 2.38 4.09
CA GLU A 58 -4.01 1.97 3.03
C GLU A 58 -3.29 1.29 1.85
N GLY A 59 -2.12 1.78 1.45
CA GLY A 59 -1.33 1.20 0.37
C GLY A 59 -0.79 -0.18 0.72
N PHE A 60 -0.36 -0.38 1.98
CA PHE A 60 0.06 -1.70 2.46
C PHE A 60 -1.12 -2.67 2.55
N ALA A 61 -2.27 -2.22 3.04
CA ALA A 61 -3.48 -3.04 3.07
C ALA A 61 -3.90 -3.47 1.65
N THR A 62 -3.90 -2.54 0.68
CA THR A 62 -4.18 -2.86 -0.74
C THR A 62 -3.15 -3.81 -1.36
N TYR A 63 -1.88 -3.75 -0.96
CA TYR A 63 -0.87 -4.69 -1.44
C TYR A 63 -1.03 -6.09 -0.82
N LEU A 64 -1.28 -6.16 0.49
CA LEU A 64 -1.39 -7.43 1.20
C LEU A 64 -2.72 -8.14 0.98
N GLU A 65 -3.81 -7.42 0.64
CA GLU A 65 -5.13 -8.03 0.46
C GLU A 65 -5.11 -9.15 -0.58
N ASP A 66 -4.37 -8.99 -1.68
CA ASP A 66 -4.27 -9.99 -2.75
C ASP A 66 -3.47 -11.22 -2.30
N ILE A 67 -2.43 -11.00 -1.51
CA ILE A 67 -1.54 -12.06 -1.00
C ILE A 67 -2.29 -12.89 0.04
N ILE A 68 -2.98 -12.23 0.98
CA ILE A 68 -3.80 -12.88 2.00
C ILE A 68 -4.93 -13.66 1.33
N TRP A 69 -5.60 -13.05 0.34
CA TRP A 69 -6.67 -13.69 -0.41
C TRP A 69 -6.20 -14.95 -1.13
N ALA A 70 -5.10 -14.86 -1.90
CA ALA A 70 -4.55 -15.99 -2.62
C ALA A 70 -4.18 -17.15 -1.68
N HIS A 71 -3.61 -16.83 -0.52
CA HIS A 71 -3.29 -17.83 0.50
C HIS A 71 -4.55 -18.45 1.13
N ALA A 72 -5.55 -17.64 1.48
CA ALA A 72 -6.80 -18.11 2.08
C ALA A 72 -7.59 -19.04 1.14
N GLN A 73 -7.60 -18.72 -0.15
CA GLN A 73 -8.24 -19.52 -1.19
C GLN A 73 -7.37 -20.71 -1.64
N LYS A 74 -6.13 -20.83 -1.15
CA LYS A 74 -5.16 -21.86 -1.56
C LYS A 74 -4.97 -21.92 -3.07
N LEU A 75 -4.93 -20.76 -3.72
CA LEU A 75 -4.72 -20.67 -5.15
C LEU A 75 -3.35 -21.24 -5.52
N SER A 76 -3.26 -21.84 -6.71
CA SER A 76 -1.97 -22.14 -7.32
C SER A 76 -1.17 -20.86 -7.59
N VAL A 77 0.14 -21.01 -7.84
CA VAL A 77 1.01 -19.87 -8.14
C VAL A 77 0.56 -19.17 -9.41
N GLU A 78 0.13 -19.95 -10.41
CA GLU A 78 -0.38 -19.48 -11.68
C GLU A 78 -1.69 -18.70 -11.52
N GLU A 79 -2.68 -19.27 -10.82
CA GLU A 79 -3.96 -18.60 -10.57
C GLU A 79 -3.80 -17.32 -9.76
N ALA A 80 -2.92 -17.34 -8.74
CA ALA A 80 -2.63 -16.16 -7.93
C ALA A 80 -1.97 -15.06 -8.77
N ALA A 81 -1.05 -15.42 -9.68
CA ALA A 81 -0.41 -14.48 -10.59
C ALA A 81 -1.42 -13.87 -11.57
N GLU A 82 -2.25 -14.68 -12.23
CA GLU A 82 -3.28 -14.21 -13.16
C GLU A 82 -4.27 -13.25 -12.48
N GLN A 83 -4.75 -13.59 -11.27
CA GLN A 83 -5.64 -12.72 -10.51
C GLN A 83 -4.96 -11.41 -10.10
N SER A 84 -3.70 -11.49 -9.63
CA SER A 84 -2.91 -10.31 -9.26
C SER A 84 -2.71 -9.38 -10.45
N ASP A 85 -2.42 -9.92 -11.63
CA ASP A 85 -2.19 -9.16 -12.86
C ASP A 85 -3.46 -8.46 -13.34
N LEU A 86 -4.58 -9.18 -13.35
CA LEU A 86 -5.88 -8.60 -13.68
C LEU A 86 -6.25 -7.47 -12.73
N LYS A 87 -6.06 -7.66 -11.42
CA LYS A 87 -6.33 -6.62 -10.42
C LYS A 87 -5.39 -5.42 -10.57
N ALA A 88 -4.11 -5.65 -10.85
CA ALA A 88 -3.16 -4.57 -11.12
C ALA A 88 -3.59 -3.72 -12.34
N LEU A 89 -4.07 -4.35 -13.42
CA LEU A 89 -4.63 -3.66 -14.58
C LEU A 89 -5.86 -2.80 -14.23
N LEU A 90 -6.77 -3.33 -13.42
CA LEU A 90 -7.96 -2.59 -12.98
C LEU A 90 -7.59 -1.41 -12.07
N ARG A 91 -6.67 -1.62 -11.12
CA ARG A 91 -6.13 -0.56 -10.25
C ARG A 91 -5.43 0.52 -11.06
N TRP A 92 -4.72 0.14 -12.11
CA TRP A 92 -4.04 1.07 -13.01
C TRP A 92 -5.01 1.96 -13.77
N ARG A 93 -6.04 1.36 -14.39
CA ARG A 93 -7.09 2.13 -15.09
C ARG A 93 -7.76 3.11 -14.13
N ARG A 94 -8.14 2.65 -12.95
CA ARG A 94 -8.75 3.49 -11.92
C ARG A 94 -7.84 4.64 -11.49
N LEU A 95 -6.56 4.36 -11.25
CA LEU A 95 -5.59 5.40 -10.90
C LEU A 95 -5.41 6.40 -12.04
N SER A 96 -5.26 5.93 -13.28
CA SER A 96 -5.12 6.78 -14.45
C SER A 96 -6.32 7.71 -14.63
N ASP A 97 -7.54 7.17 -14.53
CA ASP A 97 -8.78 7.95 -14.64
C ASP A 97 -8.86 8.99 -13.50
N GLU A 98 -8.55 8.61 -12.27
CA GLU A 98 -8.57 9.52 -11.12
C GLU A 98 -7.54 10.66 -11.25
N LEU A 99 -6.32 10.35 -11.70
CA LEU A 99 -5.26 11.33 -11.89
C LEU A 99 -5.56 12.29 -13.05
N GLN A 100 -6.26 11.85 -14.09
CA GLN A 100 -6.68 12.73 -15.20
C GLN A 100 -7.78 13.71 -14.79
N ASN A 101 -8.60 13.36 -13.81
CA ASN A 101 -9.80 14.10 -13.42
C ASN A 101 -9.68 14.81 -12.06
N SER A 102 -8.48 14.92 -11.50
CA SER A 102 -8.23 15.56 -10.20
C SER A 102 -7.13 16.61 -10.27
N GLN A 103 -7.09 17.51 -9.28
CA GLN A 103 -6.08 18.56 -9.20
C GLN A 103 -4.74 17.99 -8.71
N GLU A 104 -3.60 18.49 -9.21
CA GLU A 104 -2.26 17.93 -8.97
C GLU A 104 -1.92 17.74 -7.49
N GLN A 105 -2.31 18.67 -6.62
CA GLN A 105 -2.04 18.57 -5.18
C GLN A 105 -2.80 17.43 -4.47
N LEU A 106 -3.84 16.87 -5.10
CA LEU A 106 -4.57 15.70 -4.59
C LEU A 106 -3.95 14.37 -5.09
N GLN A 107 -3.02 14.45 -6.03
CA GLN A 107 -2.41 13.31 -6.70
C GLN A 107 -1.14 12.81 -6.01
N ILE A 108 -0.62 13.55 -5.05
CA ILE A 108 0.62 13.24 -4.33
C ILE A 108 0.36 12.26 -3.19
N LEU A 109 1.28 11.31 -3.04
CA LEU A 109 1.22 10.24 -2.04
C LEU A 109 1.49 10.79 -0.63
N ARG A 110 2.35 11.81 -0.54
CA ARG A 110 2.72 12.52 0.69
C ARG A 110 2.54 14.04 0.52
N PRO A 111 1.33 14.57 0.75
CA PRO A 111 1.13 16.02 0.73
C PRO A 111 1.93 16.69 1.86
N ASN A 112 2.51 17.87 1.60
CA ASN A 112 3.31 18.69 2.54
C ASN A 112 4.72 18.14 2.87
N LEU A 113 5.66 18.40 1.97
CA LEU A 113 7.08 18.02 2.07
C LEU A 113 7.79 18.52 3.34
N ASP A 114 7.40 19.69 3.85
CA ASP A 114 8.25 20.50 4.75
C ASP A 114 7.96 20.36 6.26
N SER A 115 6.97 19.56 6.68
CA SER A 115 6.53 19.59 8.10
C SER A 115 6.00 18.28 8.67
N THR A 116 6.28 17.15 8.04
CA THR A 116 5.94 15.84 8.60
C THR A 116 6.91 15.47 9.73
N GLY A 117 6.38 15.27 10.94
CA GLY A 117 7.15 14.73 12.06
C GLY A 117 7.99 15.70 12.89
N ALA A 118 7.83 17.03 12.77
CA ALA A 118 8.50 17.96 13.68
C ALA A 118 7.88 17.87 15.10
N VAL A 119 8.58 17.16 15.99
CA VAL A 119 8.26 16.98 17.42
C VAL A 119 8.57 18.28 18.17
N ASN A 120 7.60 18.83 18.90
CA ASN A 120 7.92 19.88 19.87
C ASN A 120 8.71 19.26 21.04
N GLU A 121 9.57 20.02 21.71
CA GLU A 121 10.45 19.59 22.83
C GLU A 121 9.70 18.90 24.00
N SER A 122 8.37 18.96 24.01
CA SER A 122 7.49 18.28 24.97
C SER A 122 7.19 16.79 24.64
N GLY A 123 7.73 16.23 23.56
CA GLY A 123 7.49 14.82 23.18
C GLY A 123 6.10 14.51 22.61
N SER A 124 5.30 15.54 22.33
CA SER A 124 4.00 15.41 21.67
C SER A 124 4.15 15.43 20.15
N SER A 125 3.84 14.33 19.47
CA SER A 125 3.66 14.31 18.02
C SER A 125 2.32 14.96 17.70
N THR A 126 2.30 16.29 17.54
CA THR A 126 1.10 16.98 17.06
C THR A 126 0.87 16.56 15.61
N VAL A 127 -0.25 15.92 15.33
CA VAL A 127 -0.79 15.77 13.98
C VAL A 127 -0.90 17.17 13.37
N LYS A 128 -0.05 17.52 12.39
CA LYS A 128 0.07 18.91 11.92
C LYS A 128 -0.91 19.24 10.81
N HIS A 129 -1.35 18.23 10.06
CA HIS A 129 -2.21 18.42 8.89
C HIS A 129 -3.56 17.75 9.14
N ALA A 130 -4.60 18.56 9.31
CA ALA A 130 -5.98 18.06 9.31
C ALA A 130 -6.31 17.47 7.92
N LEU A 131 -7.12 16.41 7.89
CA LEU A 131 -7.60 15.77 6.66
C LEU A 131 -8.16 16.83 5.69
N ASN A 132 -7.64 16.89 4.47
CA ASN A 132 -8.28 17.68 3.42
C ASN A 132 -9.62 16.99 3.07
N PRO A 133 -10.78 17.65 3.25
CA PRO A 133 -12.08 17.03 3.03
C PRO A 133 -12.27 16.55 1.58
N ASP A 134 -11.62 17.16 0.60
CA ASP A 134 -11.66 16.72 -0.80
C ASP A 134 -10.83 15.44 -1.04
N LYS A 135 -9.84 15.17 -0.18
CA LYS A 135 -9.02 13.95 -0.21
C LYS A 135 -9.80 12.71 0.24
N THR A 136 -10.88 12.89 1.01
CA THR A 136 -11.75 11.80 1.50
C THR A 136 -12.31 10.94 0.37
N PHE A 137 -12.40 11.47 -0.86
CA PHE A 137 -12.93 10.77 -2.02
C PHE A 137 -11.85 10.22 -2.97
N MET A 138 -10.57 10.46 -2.68
CA MET A 138 -9.45 10.09 -3.55
C MET A 138 -8.88 8.71 -3.19
N GLN A 139 -8.58 7.89 -4.18
CA GLN A 139 -7.95 6.58 -3.99
C GLN A 139 -6.45 6.56 -4.20
N VAL A 140 -5.83 7.71 -4.50
CA VAL A 140 -4.38 7.85 -4.72
C VAL A 140 -3.54 7.13 -3.68
N HIS A 141 -3.84 7.28 -2.39
CA HIS A 141 -3.06 6.71 -1.31
C HIS A 141 -3.15 5.16 -1.24
N TYR A 142 -4.29 4.59 -1.64
CA TYR A 142 -4.43 3.15 -1.87
C TYR A 142 -3.64 2.71 -3.11
N LEU A 143 -3.92 3.33 -4.26
CA LEU A 143 -3.50 2.83 -5.57
C LEU A 143 -2.04 3.12 -5.86
N LYS A 144 -1.55 4.36 -5.65
CA LYS A 144 -0.12 4.65 -5.80
C LYS A 144 0.71 3.92 -4.74
N GLY A 145 0.21 3.80 -3.51
CA GLY A 145 0.86 3.02 -2.46
C GLY A 145 1.03 1.55 -2.87
N PHE A 146 -0.03 0.93 -3.39
CA PHE A 146 0.00 -0.41 -3.97
C PHE A 146 1.07 -0.54 -5.07
N PHE A 147 1.11 0.40 -6.03
CA PHE A 147 2.08 0.34 -7.13
C PHE A 147 3.52 0.59 -6.66
N LEU A 148 3.75 1.45 -5.66
CA LEU A 148 5.07 1.64 -5.07
C LEU A 148 5.57 0.35 -4.41
N LEU A 149 4.73 -0.33 -3.64
CA LEU A 149 5.09 -1.60 -2.99
C LEU A 149 5.33 -2.70 -4.02
N THR A 150 4.49 -2.77 -5.06
CA THR A 150 4.66 -3.71 -6.17
C THR A 150 5.96 -3.43 -6.94
N PHE A 151 6.28 -2.16 -7.15
CA PHE A 151 7.54 -1.72 -7.75
C PHE A 151 8.73 -2.18 -6.91
N LEU A 152 8.76 -1.86 -5.62
CA LEU A 152 9.83 -2.28 -4.72
C LEU A 152 9.97 -3.80 -4.67
N ALA A 153 8.86 -4.54 -4.61
CA ALA A 153 8.86 -6.00 -4.65
C ALA A 153 9.51 -6.55 -5.94
N SER A 154 9.31 -5.91 -7.10
CA SER A 154 9.98 -6.33 -8.35
C SER A 154 11.49 -6.13 -8.35
N GLN A 155 11.98 -5.16 -7.55
CA GLN A 155 13.40 -4.85 -7.49
C GLN A 155 14.17 -5.84 -6.63
N VAL A 156 13.51 -6.47 -5.66
CA VAL A 156 14.12 -7.34 -4.65
C VAL A 156 13.68 -8.82 -4.76
N GLY A 157 12.51 -9.07 -5.34
CA GLY A 157 11.84 -10.37 -5.38
C GLY A 157 10.66 -10.45 -4.39
N LYS A 158 9.50 -10.96 -4.86
CA LYS A 158 8.24 -10.94 -4.08
C LYS A 158 8.38 -11.65 -2.72
N GLN A 159 8.99 -12.84 -2.71
CA GLN A 159 9.12 -13.62 -1.49
C GLN A 159 10.05 -12.95 -0.48
N GLN A 160 11.19 -12.42 -0.93
CA GLN A 160 12.14 -11.68 -0.09
C GLN A 160 11.49 -10.42 0.49
N PHE A 161 10.66 -9.72 -0.29
CA PHE A 161 9.93 -8.55 0.17
C PHE A 161 8.88 -8.89 1.24
N ILE A 162 8.18 -10.01 1.10
CA ILE A 162 7.24 -10.50 2.12
C ILE A 162 7.95 -10.94 3.40
N ASP A 163 9.08 -11.63 3.28
CA ASP A 163 9.89 -12.00 4.44
C ASP A 163 10.44 -10.75 5.16
N PHE A 164 10.79 -9.71 4.40
CA PHE A 164 11.17 -8.41 4.94
C PHE A 164 10.06 -7.77 5.78
N PHE A 165 8.78 -7.86 5.38
CA PHE A 165 7.69 -7.31 6.19
C PHE A 165 7.61 -7.90 7.59
N ARG A 166 7.96 -9.18 7.78
CA ARG A 166 8.02 -9.77 9.12
C ARG A 166 9.07 -9.09 9.99
N VAL A 167 10.23 -8.79 9.41
CA VAL A 167 11.32 -8.08 10.10
C VAL A 167 10.92 -6.63 10.38
N PHE A 168 10.28 -5.98 9.40
CA PHE A 168 9.77 -4.61 9.50
C PHE A 168 8.75 -4.47 10.64
N VAL A 169 7.73 -5.32 10.66
CA VAL A 169 6.69 -5.38 11.70
C VAL A 169 7.31 -5.57 13.08
N LYS A 170 8.28 -6.49 13.21
CA LYS A 170 8.95 -6.73 14.49
C LYS A 170 9.72 -5.51 14.99
N LYS A 171 10.36 -4.75 14.08
CA LYS A 171 11.16 -3.58 14.43
C LYS A 171 10.31 -2.39 14.87
N TYR A 172 9.23 -2.11 14.15
CA TYR A 172 8.39 -0.93 14.37
C TYR A 172 7.09 -1.23 15.13
N HIS A 173 6.98 -2.41 15.75
CA HIS A 173 5.80 -2.81 16.52
C HIS A 173 5.46 -1.77 17.61
N GLY A 174 4.24 -1.23 17.54
CA GLY A 174 3.72 -0.22 18.49
C GLY A 174 4.28 1.19 18.26
N GLN A 175 4.85 1.47 17.09
CA GLN A 175 5.40 2.77 16.74
C GLN A 175 4.58 3.47 15.66
N LEU A 176 4.66 4.79 15.67
CA LEU A 176 4.25 5.62 14.55
C LEU A 176 5.47 5.88 13.66
N ILE A 177 5.33 5.73 12.35
CA ILE A 177 6.44 5.85 11.39
C ILE A 177 6.14 6.87 10.30
N LEU A 178 7.20 7.38 9.69
CA LEU A 178 7.17 8.16 8.46
C LEU A 178 7.54 7.29 7.26
N SER A 179 7.23 7.74 6.04
CA SER A 179 7.70 7.11 4.80
C SER A 179 9.21 6.86 4.81
N GLN A 180 9.98 7.79 5.39
CA GLN A 180 11.43 7.68 5.42
C GLN A 180 11.91 6.46 6.22
N ASP A 181 11.20 6.05 7.27
CA ASP A 181 11.63 4.98 8.16
C ASP A 181 11.45 3.62 7.48
N PHE A 182 10.39 3.50 6.68
CA PHE A 182 10.17 2.39 5.77
C PHE A 182 11.21 2.35 4.66
N LEU A 183 11.34 3.43 3.88
CA LEU A 183 12.22 3.46 2.70
C LEU A 183 13.70 3.29 3.07
N LYS A 184 14.16 3.92 4.15
CA LYS A 184 15.54 3.72 4.66
C LYS A 184 15.77 2.28 5.06
N MET A 185 14.78 1.61 5.67
CA MET A 185 14.94 0.21 6.05
C MET A 185 14.96 -0.71 4.81
N VAL A 186 14.15 -0.44 3.78
CA VAL A 186 14.21 -1.17 2.50
C VAL A 186 15.60 -1.02 1.86
N LEU A 187 16.10 0.21 1.72
CA LEU A 187 17.42 0.49 1.15
C LEU A 187 18.55 -0.17 1.95
N PHE A 188 18.46 -0.15 3.28
CA PHE A 188 19.44 -0.80 4.16
C PHE A 188 19.40 -2.34 4.04
N THR A 189 18.22 -2.94 3.96
CA THR A 189 18.08 -4.41 3.85
C THR A 189 18.45 -4.93 2.46
N PHE A 190 18.19 -4.14 1.42
CA PHE A 190 18.42 -4.53 0.03
C PHE A 190 19.37 -3.54 -0.67
N PRO A 191 20.67 -3.52 -0.31
CA PRO A 191 21.63 -2.54 -0.85
C PRO A 191 21.78 -2.61 -2.38
N ASP A 192 21.42 -3.74 -2.98
CA ASP A 192 21.50 -3.95 -4.43
C ASP A 192 20.53 -3.06 -5.22
N ILE A 193 19.47 -2.52 -4.58
CA ILE A 193 18.56 -1.59 -5.24
C ILE A 193 19.20 -0.23 -5.51
N GLU A 194 20.16 0.21 -4.68
CA GLU A 194 20.92 1.44 -4.93
C GLU A 194 21.77 1.32 -6.21
N ARG A 195 22.30 0.13 -6.50
CA ARG A 195 23.04 -0.13 -7.75
C ARG A 195 22.15 0.00 -9.00
N LYS A 196 20.83 -0.13 -8.83
CA LYS A 196 19.83 0.09 -9.89
C LYS A 196 19.39 1.56 -9.98
N GLY A 197 20.04 2.47 -9.24
CA GLY A 197 19.75 3.90 -9.24
C GLY A 197 18.63 4.32 -8.29
N LEU A 198 18.11 3.41 -7.46
CA LEU A 198 17.07 3.73 -6.48
C LEU A 198 17.68 4.23 -5.17
N THR A 199 17.54 5.52 -4.95
CA THR A 199 17.90 6.21 -3.71
C THR A 199 16.64 6.71 -3.01
N LEU A 200 16.79 7.13 -1.74
CA LEU A 200 15.70 7.77 -1.02
C LEU A 200 15.14 8.97 -1.80
N SER A 201 16.01 9.87 -2.26
CA SER A 201 15.62 11.07 -3.01
C SER A 201 14.90 10.77 -4.32
N THR A 202 15.33 9.75 -5.06
CA THR A 202 14.67 9.39 -6.33
C THR A 202 13.29 8.79 -6.08
N ILE A 203 13.13 7.99 -5.02
CA ILE A 203 11.82 7.43 -4.65
C ILE A 203 10.88 8.56 -4.22
N TYR A 204 11.34 9.50 -3.40
CA TYR A 204 10.55 10.67 -3.03
C TYR A 204 10.09 11.47 -4.24
N ALA A 205 11.04 11.85 -5.09
CA ALA A 205 10.80 12.70 -6.24
C ALA A 205 9.91 12.07 -7.33
N ASP A 206 9.91 10.75 -7.49
CA ASP A 206 9.11 10.08 -8.53
C ASP A 206 7.77 9.55 -8.00
N TRP A 207 7.74 9.02 -6.76
CA TRP A 207 6.57 8.31 -6.24
C TRP A 207 5.77 9.11 -5.22
N LEU A 208 6.43 9.74 -4.25
CA LEU A 208 5.75 10.32 -3.09
C LEU A 208 5.28 11.76 -3.36
N ASP A 209 6.16 12.56 -3.95
CA ASP A 209 5.99 14.01 -4.03
C ASP A 209 5.51 14.47 -5.42
N ARG A 210 5.48 13.57 -6.41
CA ARG A 210 5.10 13.91 -7.79
C ARG A 210 3.60 13.73 -8.06
N PRO A 211 2.92 14.73 -8.66
CA PRO A 211 1.61 14.50 -9.25
C PRO A 211 1.70 13.60 -10.49
N GLY A 212 0.56 13.05 -10.88
CA GLY A 212 0.45 12.17 -12.04
C GLY A 212 1.06 10.79 -11.81
N ILE A 213 1.18 10.04 -12.90
CA ILE A 213 1.70 8.68 -12.89
C ILE A 213 3.23 8.72 -12.71
N PRO A 214 3.83 7.93 -11.78
CA PRO A 214 5.29 7.82 -11.63
C PRO A 214 5.99 7.36 -12.92
N THR A 215 7.22 7.82 -13.19
CA THR A 215 7.91 7.54 -14.47
C THR A 215 8.10 6.05 -14.70
N GLU A 216 8.47 5.31 -13.65
CA GLU A 216 8.67 3.86 -13.70
C GLU A 216 7.38 3.11 -14.11
N LEU A 217 6.23 3.68 -13.79
CA LEU A 217 4.93 3.11 -14.10
C LEU A 217 4.41 3.58 -15.47
N ALA A 218 4.68 4.83 -15.84
CA ALA A 218 4.33 5.41 -17.14
C ALA A 218 5.12 4.78 -18.31
N GLY A 219 6.43 4.59 -18.16
CA GLY A 219 7.29 4.05 -19.23
C GLY A 219 7.05 2.58 -19.56
N ARG A 220 6.28 1.90 -18.72
CA ARG A 220 6.02 0.46 -18.79
C ARG A 220 4.64 0.17 -19.40
N GLY A 221 3.64 1.05 -19.24
CA GLY A 221 2.30 0.87 -19.81
C GLY A 221 1.51 -0.29 -19.16
N PRO A 222 0.18 -0.41 -19.39
CA PRO A 222 -0.65 -1.40 -18.72
C PRO A 222 -0.20 -2.84 -18.98
N GLU A 223 0.27 -3.15 -20.19
CA GLU A 223 0.63 -4.52 -20.60
C GLU A 223 1.86 -5.06 -19.84
N SER A 224 2.77 -4.18 -19.44
CA SER A 224 3.94 -4.55 -18.63
C SER A 224 3.65 -4.81 -17.15
N LEU A 225 2.42 -4.51 -16.67
CA LEU A 225 2.06 -4.75 -15.28
C LEU A 225 2.07 -6.25 -14.96
N THR A 226 1.94 -7.10 -15.99
CA THR A 226 2.11 -8.55 -15.93
C THR A 226 3.57 -8.99 -15.65
N ALA A 227 4.55 -8.15 -16.01
CA ALA A 227 5.97 -8.42 -15.73
C ALA A 227 6.31 -8.30 -14.24
N PHE A 228 5.45 -7.69 -13.42
CA PHE A 228 5.58 -7.73 -11.96
C PHE A 228 5.39 -9.14 -11.40
N SER A 229 4.70 -10.04 -12.11
CA SER A 229 4.45 -11.42 -11.70
C SER A 229 5.40 -12.46 -12.29
N ALA A 230 6.16 -12.11 -13.32
CA ALA A 230 7.07 -13.02 -14.02
C ALA A 230 8.42 -13.28 -13.30
N ASN A 231 8.77 -12.52 -12.26
CA ASN A 231 9.96 -12.80 -11.45
C ASN A 231 9.61 -13.79 -10.32
N HIS A 232 9.63 -15.08 -10.67
CA HIS A 232 9.67 -16.20 -9.73
C HIS A 232 11.05 -16.33 -9.08
#